data_AF-A0AAV7GFW9-F1
#
_entry.id   AF-A0AAV7GFW9-F1
#
_cell.length_a   1.000
_cell.length_b   1.000
_cell.length_c   1.000
_cell.angle_alpha   90.00
_cell.angle_beta   90.00
_cell.angle_gamma   90.00
#
_symmetry.space_group_name_H-M   'P 1'
#
loop_
_entity.id
_entity.type
_entity.pdbx_description
1 polymer ?
#
loop_
_entity_poly.entity_id
_entity_poly.type
_entity_poly.pdbx_seq_one_letter_code
_entity_poly.pdbx_strand_id
1 'polypeptide(L)'
;MSGASHSSVSFLDLKISSHRGVPSLWISEEEILTLAAPFKFALVSKFPGRRPSLDVSKKFFFNLKLIGDFSVTVLNPKHVLIILFMT
;
A
#
# COMPACT_ATOMS: atom_id res chain seq x y z
N MET A 1 30.75 0.39 -10.08
CA MET A 1 29.65 -0.45 -9.55
C MET A 1 28.39 0.38 -9.67
N SER A 2 27.40 -0.14 -10.42
CA SER A 2 26.27 0.64 -10.94
C SER A 2 25.38 1.16 -9.82
N GLY A 3 25.15 2.47 -9.80
CA GLY A 3 24.18 3.10 -8.90
C GLY A 3 22.78 2.66 -9.31
N ALA A 4 22.06 2.01 -8.39
CA ALA A 4 20.64 1.80 -8.55
C ALA A 4 19.98 3.17 -8.51
N SER A 5 19.49 3.63 -9.65
CA SER A 5 18.64 4.80 -9.77
C SER A 5 17.40 4.54 -8.92
N HIS A 6 17.40 5.04 -7.69
CA HIS A 6 16.16 5.29 -6.98
C HIS A 6 15.39 6.26 -7.88
N SER A 7 14.38 5.75 -8.59
CA SER A 7 13.37 6.61 -9.18
C SER A 7 12.75 7.36 -8.03
N SER A 8 13.21 8.58 -7.80
CA SER A 8 12.46 9.56 -7.05
C SER A 8 11.14 9.64 -7.80
N VAL A 9 10.10 9.00 -7.28
CA VAL A 9 8.74 9.38 -7.62
C VAL A 9 8.69 10.83 -7.21
N SER A 10 8.95 11.73 -8.15
CA SER A 10 8.67 13.15 -8.01
C SER A 10 7.21 13.15 -7.61
N PHE A 11 6.95 13.42 -6.33
CA PHE A 11 5.60 13.70 -5.87
C PHE A 11 5.03 14.63 -6.92
N LEU A 12 3.98 14.14 -7.58
CA LEU A 12 3.34 14.76 -8.74
C LEU A 12 3.25 16.27 -8.49
N ASP A 13 3.37 17.10 -9.52
CA ASP A 13 3.24 18.55 -9.39
C ASP A 13 1.77 18.89 -9.06
N LEU A 14 1.34 18.48 -7.86
CA LEU A 14 -0.04 18.37 -7.45
C LEU A 14 -0.55 19.78 -7.23
N LYS A 15 -1.57 20.14 -8.02
CA LYS A 15 -2.18 21.45 -7.89
C LYS A 15 -2.97 21.53 -6.59
N ILE A 16 -2.47 22.35 -5.67
CA ILE A 16 -3.15 22.68 -4.42
C ILE A 16 -4.46 23.42 -4.72
N SER A 17 -5.51 23.09 -3.98
CA SER A 17 -6.84 23.70 -4.09
C SER A 17 -7.57 23.71 -2.75
N SER A 18 -8.83 24.12 -2.77
CA SER A 18 -9.72 24.06 -1.61
C SER A 18 -11.09 23.51 -2.04
N HIS A 19 -11.64 22.61 -1.24
CA HIS A 19 -13.00 22.11 -1.39
C HIS A 19 -13.76 22.37 -0.08
N ARG A 20 -14.80 23.20 -0.14
CA ARG A 20 -15.61 23.60 1.03
C ARG A 20 -14.78 24.19 2.19
N GLY A 21 -13.75 24.96 1.85
CA GLY A 21 -12.85 25.58 2.84
C GLY A 21 -11.79 24.64 3.41
N VAL A 22 -11.75 23.38 2.97
CA VAL A 22 -10.73 22.40 3.39
C VAL A 22 -9.65 22.29 2.31
N PRO A 23 -8.35 22.28 2.68
CA PRO A 23 -7.26 22.06 1.73
C PRO A 23 -7.44 20.76 0.94
N SER A 24 -7.26 20.82 -0.37
CA SER A 24 -7.39 19.69 -1.27
C SER A 24 -6.29 19.70 -2.35
N LEU A 25 -6.14 18.58 -3.05
CA LEU A 25 -5.22 18.41 -4.17
C LEU A 25 -6.02 17.97 -5.39
N TRP A 26 -5.68 18.49 -6.57
CA TRP A 26 -6.17 17.94 -7.83
C TRP A 26 -5.29 16.75 -8.21
N ILE A 27 -5.95 15.64 -8.52
CA ILE A 27 -5.30 14.41 -8.97
C ILE A 27 -6.09 13.93 -10.19
N SER A 28 -5.43 13.72 -11.32
CA SER A 28 -6.06 13.16 -12.52
C SER A 28 -6.41 11.68 -12.32
N GLU A 29 -7.26 11.13 -13.17
CA GLU A 29 -7.58 9.70 -13.10
C GLU A 29 -6.34 8.84 -13.37
N GLU A 30 -5.48 9.24 -14.30
CA GLU A 30 -4.22 8.55 -14.62
C GLU A 30 -3.25 8.58 -13.43
N GLU A 31 -3.19 9.70 -12.70
CA GLU A 31 -2.40 9.83 -11.49
C GLU A 31 -2.96 8.94 -10.36
N ILE A 32 -4.29 8.90 -10.19
CA ILE A 32 -4.95 7.98 -9.24
C ILE A 32 -4.60 6.52 -9.58
N LEU A 33 -4.68 6.14 -10.85
CA LEU A 33 -4.33 4.79 -11.31
C LEU A 33 -2.85 4.48 -11.07
N THR A 34 -1.97 5.45 -11.28
CA THR A 34 -0.54 5.31 -11.00
C THR A 34 -0.27 5.12 -9.51
N LEU A 35 -0.96 5.87 -8.64
CA LEU A 35 -0.89 5.72 -7.19
C LEU A 35 -1.50 4.39 -6.72
N ALA A 36 -2.51 3.88 -7.40
CA ALA A 36 -3.17 2.62 -7.09
C ALA A 36 -2.40 1.39 -7.61
N ALA A 37 -1.54 1.54 -8.62
CA ALA A 37 -0.86 0.42 -9.28
C ALA A 37 -0.09 -0.51 -8.32
N PRO A 38 0.66 -0.02 -7.31
CA PRO A 38 1.33 -0.88 -6.33
C PRO A 38 0.37 -1.72 -5.46
N PHE A 39 -0.89 -1.31 -5.36
CA PHE A 39 -1.93 -1.97 -4.56
C PHE A 39 -2.86 -2.86 -5.41
N LYS A 40 -2.53 -3.09 -6.68
CA LYS A 40 -3.33 -3.93 -7.59
C LYS A 40 -3.66 -5.31 -7.01
N PHE A 41 -2.73 -5.89 -6.26
CA PHE A 41 -2.89 -7.18 -5.59
C PHE A 41 -2.84 -7.04 -4.06
N ALA A 42 -3.44 -5.95 -3.54
CA ALA A 42 -3.57 -5.73 -2.12
C ALA A 42 -4.86 -6.35 -1.56
N LEU A 43 -4.75 -7.02 -0.41
CA LEU A 43 -5.86 -7.53 0.38
C LEU A 43 -5.90 -6.81 1.73
N VAL A 44 -7.07 -6.26 2.08
CA VAL A 44 -7.31 -5.71 3.42
C VAL A 44 -8.09 -6.74 4.24
N SER A 45 -7.44 -7.31 5.25
CA SER A 45 -8.08 -8.21 6.21
C SER A 45 -8.65 -7.44 7.39
N LYS A 46 -9.90 -7.72 7.77
CA LYS A 46 -10.59 -7.12 8.91
C LYS A 46 -10.73 -8.12 10.06
N PHE A 47 -10.30 -7.70 11.25
CA PHE A 47 -10.42 -8.43 12.50
C PHE A 47 -11.44 -7.71 13.40
N PRO A 48 -12.64 -8.28 13.65
CA PRO A 48 -13.72 -7.61 14.37
C PRO A 48 -13.33 -7.10 15.77
N GLY A 49 -12.54 -7.89 16.49
CA GLY A 49 -11.98 -7.54 17.80
C GLY A 49 -10.65 -6.78 17.65
N ARG A 50 -9.54 -7.52 17.66
CA ARG A 50 -8.19 -7.01 17.47
C ARG A 50 -7.47 -7.86 16.44
N ARG A 51 -6.66 -7.23 15.60
CA ARG A 51 -5.78 -7.98 14.70
C ARG A 51 -4.74 -8.78 15.49
N PRO A 52 -4.24 -9.92 14.97
CA PRO A 52 -3.02 -10.54 15.46
C PRO A 52 -1.83 -9.57 15.44
N SER A 53 -0.78 -9.90 16.20
CA SER A 53 0.48 -9.16 16.08
C SER A 53 1.03 -9.26 14.66
N LEU A 54 1.83 -8.28 14.26
CA LEU A 54 2.37 -8.26 12.91
C LEU A 54 3.23 -9.50 12.63
N ASP A 55 3.98 -9.96 13.63
CA ASP A 55 4.84 -11.13 13.54
C ASP A 55 4.04 -12.42 13.35
N VAL A 56 2.92 -12.56 14.06
CA VAL A 56 2.00 -13.70 13.89
C VAL A 56 1.39 -13.68 12.49
N SER A 57 0.95 -12.52 12.01
CA SER A 57 0.44 -12.38 10.64
C SER A 57 1.51 -12.73 9.60
N LYS A 58 2.72 -12.19 9.70
CA LYS A 58 3.84 -12.50 8.80
C LYS A 58 4.16 -14.01 8.79
N LYS A 59 4.26 -14.62 9.97
CA LYS A 59 4.51 -16.06 10.10
C LYS A 59 3.40 -16.91 9.48
N PHE A 60 2.14 -16.51 9.65
CA PHE A 60 1.00 -17.18 9.03
C PHE A 60 1.12 -17.17 7.49
N PHE A 61 1.32 -16.01 6.88
CA PHE A 61 1.45 -15.90 5.42
C PHE A 61 2.70 -16.59 4.87
N PHE A 62 3.80 -16.57 5.62
CA PHE A 62 5.01 -17.34 5.27
C PHE A 62 4.73 -18.85 5.23
N ASN A 63 3.99 -19.36 6.21
CA ASN A 63 3.66 -20.78 6.30
C ASN A 63 2.66 -21.25 5.23
N LEU A 64 1.90 -20.33 4.60
CA LEU A 64 1.02 -20.67 3.48
C LEU A 64 1.78 -21.05 2.21
N LYS A 65 3.10 -20.80 2.14
CA LYS A 65 3.94 -21.08 0.96
C LYS A 65 3.34 -20.47 -0.32
N LEU A 66 2.91 -19.22 -0.22
CA LEU A 66 2.41 -18.47 -1.38
C LEU A 66 3.50 -18.36 -2.45
N ILE A 67 3.09 -18.37 -3.72
CA ILE A 67 3.99 -18.16 -4.85
C ILE A 67 4.25 -16.65 -4.99
N GLY A 68 5.52 -16.27 -5.05
CA GLY A 68 5.96 -14.88 -5.16
C GLY A 68 6.22 -14.22 -3.80
N ASP A 69 6.63 -12.95 -3.86
CA ASP A 69 6.93 -12.16 -2.67
C ASP A 69 5.68 -11.49 -2.12
N PHE A 70 5.63 -11.30 -0.81
CA PHE A 70 4.53 -10.60 -0.16
C PHE A 70 5.02 -9.67 0.94
N SER A 71 4.24 -8.63 1.21
CA SER A 71 4.39 -7.76 2.37
C SER A 71 3.14 -7.82 3.24
N VAL A 72 3.34 -7.75 4.56
CA VAL A 72 2.26 -7.64 5.54
C VAL A 72 2.53 -6.42 6.40
N THR A 73 1.56 -5.52 6.47
CA THR A 73 1.64 -4.27 7.25
C THR A 73 0.35 -4.01 8.02
N VAL A 74 0.44 -3.09 8.98
CA VAL A 74 -0.70 -2.70 9.83
C VAL A 74 -1.34 -1.47 9.23
N LEU A 75 -2.64 -1.54 8.94
CA LEU A 75 -3.39 -0.37 8.51
C LEU A 75 -3.98 0.37 9.72
N ASN A 76 -4.57 -0.36 10.65
CA ASN A 76 -5.14 0.16 11.90
C ASN A 76 -5.31 -0.99 12.94
N PRO A 77 -5.82 -0.74 14.17
CA PRO A 77 -5.97 -1.78 15.19
C PRO A 77 -6.83 -3.00 14.80
N LYS A 78 -7.66 -2.87 13.76
CA LYS A 78 -8.57 -3.90 13.27
C LYS A 78 -8.24 -4.39 11.87
N HIS A 79 -7.29 -3.77 11.16
CA HIS A 79 -7.03 -4.10 9.77
C HIS A 79 -5.54 -4.35 9.51
N VAL A 80 -5.27 -5.39 8.73
CA VAL A 80 -3.96 -5.74 8.21
C VAL A 80 -4.02 -5.60 6.70
N LEU A 81 -3.00 -4.98 6.12
CA LEU A 81 -2.79 -4.88 4.69
C LEU A 81 -1.79 -5.95 4.27
N ILE A 82 -2.16 -6.74 3.27
CA ILE A 82 -1.30 -7.73 2.63
C ILE A 82 -1.12 -7.30 1.19
N ILE A 83 0.10 -7.21 0.70
CA ILE A 83 0.41 -6.86 -0.68
C ILE A 83 1.17 -8.03 -1.29
N LEU A 84 0.66 -8.55 -2.41
CA LEU A 84 1.37 -9.56 -3.19
C LEU A 84 2.13 -8.88 -4.33
N PHE A 85 3.41 -9.24 -4.49
CA PHE A 85 4.23 -8.80 -5.60
C PHE A 85 4.27 -9.93 -6.63
N MET A 86 3.62 -9.73 -7.77
CA MET A 86 3.77 -10.63 -8.92
C MET A 86 5.05 -10.24 -9.65
N THR A 87 6.05 -11.12 -9.63
CA THR A 87 7.24 -11.08 -10.50
C THR A 87 6.90 -11.54 -11.90
#